data_AF-P22902-F1
#
_entry.id   AF-P22902-F1
#
_cell.length_a   1.000
_cell.length_b   1.000
_cell.length_c   1.000
_cell.angle_alpha   90.00
_cell.angle_beta   90.00
_cell.angle_gamma   90.00
#
_symmetry.space_group_name_H-M   'P 1'
#
loop_
_entity.id
_entity.type
_entity.pdbx_description
1 polymer ?
#
loop_
_entity_poly.entity_id
_entity_poly.type
_entity_poly.pdbx_seq_one_letter_code
_entity_poly.pdbx_strand_id
1 'polypeptide(L)'
;MGVAMIDALNIATMPIADKVHRHMLASYYALQLDALQAEAKRLGYFFAQADTAATMPPVLADCLAWAVEYRRRCYLYPNCPESWERHTADSMSDGYAQEHCRSMLAALAALGIRLQEGQQAYALLAAEECRQREKASLPPEPSPLSEVEVSSFVDEFFTKLDAPKEEVPT
;
A
#
# COMPACT_ATOMS: atom_id res chain seq x y z
N MET A 1 -8.42 -54.14 12.43
CA MET A 1 -8.05 -52.72 12.23
C MET A 1 -7.61 -52.17 13.58
N GLY A 2 -6.31 -51.98 13.80
CA GLY A 2 -5.82 -51.41 15.06
C GLY A 2 -6.15 -49.93 15.10
N VAL A 3 -6.97 -49.50 16.06
CA VAL A 3 -7.15 -48.08 16.38
C VAL A 3 -5.81 -47.61 16.94
N ALA A 4 -5.08 -46.79 16.18
CA ALA A 4 -3.93 -46.11 16.76
C ALA A 4 -4.45 -45.26 17.92
N MET A 5 -4.02 -45.57 19.16
CA MET A 5 -4.27 -44.68 20.29
C MET A 5 -3.64 -43.34 19.94
N ILE A 6 -4.48 -42.33 19.73
CA ILE A 6 -4.04 -40.96 19.54
C ILE A 6 -3.71 -40.46 20.95
N ASP A 7 -2.45 -40.53 21.31
CA ASP A 7 -1.98 -39.88 22.54
C ASP A 7 -2.10 -38.36 22.37
N ALA A 8 -2.66 -37.70 23.40
CA ALA A 8 -2.77 -36.26 23.41
C ALA A 8 -1.36 -35.62 23.48
N LEU A 9 -1.03 -34.80 22.48
CA LEU A 9 0.24 -34.09 22.42
C LEU A 9 0.16 -32.76 23.18
N ASN A 10 1.04 -32.53 24.16
CA ASN A 10 1.17 -31.21 24.80
C ASN A 10 1.86 -30.23 23.84
N ILE A 11 1.09 -29.27 23.31
CA ILE A 11 1.62 -28.25 22.39
C ILE A 11 2.27 -27.05 23.10
N ALA A 12 2.07 -26.89 24.41
CA ALA A 12 2.64 -25.80 25.20
C ALA A 12 4.10 -26.08 25.61
N THR A 13 4.93 -26.49 24.64
CA THR A 13 6.35 -26.76 24.84
C THR A 13 7.19 -25.77 24.04
N MET A 14 8.36 -25.39 24.58
CA MET A 14 9.25 -24.43 23.92
C MET A 14 9.61 -24.82 22.47
N PRO A 15 9.90 -26.09 22.13
CA PRO A 15 10.21 -26.46 20.74
C PRO A 15 9.04 -26.27 19.77
N ILE A 16 7.80 -26.44 20.24
CA ILE A 16 6.61 -26.19 19.42
C ILE A 16 6.38 -24.69 19.29
N ALA A 17 6.49 -23.93 20.39
CA ALA A 17 6.35 -22.47 20.37
C ALA A 17 7.34 -21.79 19.41
N ASP A 18 8.61 -22.20 19.41
CA ASP A 18 9.63 -21.66 18.50
C ASP A 18 9.30 -21.94 17.01
N LYS A 19 8.86 -23.17 16.67
CA LYS A 19 8.45 -23.51 15.30
C LYS A 19 7.24 -22.70 14.85
N VAL A 20 6.24 -22.55 15.72
CA VAL A 20 5.05 -21.74 15.44
C VAL A 20 5.44 -20.28 15.23
N HIS A 21 6.28 -19.72 16.11
CA HIS A 21 6.75 -18.34 15.98
C HIS A 21 7.51 -18.09 14.68
N ARG A 22 8.49 -18.95 14.35
CA ARG A 22 9.26 -18.84 13.08
C ARG A 22 8.35 -18.95 11.86
N HIS A 23 7.37 -19.86 11.89
CA HIS A 23 6.41 -20.01 10.80
C HIS A 23 5.50 -18.79 10.63
N MET A 24 4.98 -18.25 11.74
CA MET A 24 4.15 -17.04 11.73
C MET A 24 4.92 -15.83 11.20
N LEU A 25 6.17 -15.62 11.67
CA LEU A 25 7.01 -14.53 11.17
C LEU A 25 7.36 -14.70 9.69
N ALA A 26 7.74 -15.91 9.27
CA ALA A 26 8.05 -16.17 7.86
C ALA A 26 6.84 -15.88 6.96
N SER A 27 5.65 -16.30 7.39
CA SER A 27 4.40 -16.03 6.65
C SER A 27 4.09 -14.54 6.59
N TYR A 28 4.28 -13.82 7.69
CA TYR A 28 4.08 -12.38 7.77
C TYR A 28 5.05 -11.59 6.85
N TYR A 29 6.34 -11.94 6.83
CA TYR A 29 7.32 -11.29 5.96
C TYR A 29 7.20 -11.72 4.49
N ALA A 30 6.78 -12.95 4.21
CA ALA A 30 6.53 -13.41 2.84
C ALA A 30 5.46 -12.54 2.15
N LEU A 31 4.40 -12.15 2.86
CA LEU A 31 3.37 -11.27 2.31
C LEU A 31 3.90 -9.88 1.96
N GLN A 32 4.82 -9.35 2.77
CA GLN A 32 5.44 -8.04 2.53
C GLN A 32 6.47 -8.11 1.39
N LEU A 33 7.25 -9.18 1.30
CA LEU A 33 8.18 -9.42 0.20
C LEU A 33 7.44 -9.59 -1.14
N ASP A 34 6.28 -10.25 -1.12
CA ASP A 34 5.41 -10.36 -2.30
C ASP A 34 4.93 -8.97 -2.78
N ALA A 35 4.47 -8.12 -1.85
CA ALA A 35 4.08 -6.74 -2.20
C ALA A 35 5.26 -5.91 -2.72
N LEU A 36 6.44 -6.03 -2.09
CA LEU A 36 7.66 -5.38 -2.54
C LEU A 36 8.04 -5.82 -3.97
N GLN A 37 7.99 -7.12 -4.25
CA GLN A 37 8.30 -7.68 -5.57
C GLN A 37 7.26 -7.29 -6.62
N ALA A 38 5.97 -7.31 -6.27
CA ALA A 38 4.89 -6.91 -7.16
C ALA A 38 5.02 -5.43 -7.55
N GLU A 39 5.33 -4.56 -6.59
CA GLU A 39 5.50 -3.13 -6.83
C GLU A 39 6.77 -2.82 -7.64
N ALA A 40 7.89 -3.48 -7.33
CA ALA A 40 9.10 -3.40 -8.14
C ALA A 40 8.79 -3.80 -9.60
N LYS A 41 8.10 -4.93 -9.81
CA LYS A 41 7.72 -5.41 -11.15
C LYS A 41 6.80 -4.43 -11.87
N ARG A 42 5.83 -3.83 -11.17
CA ARG A 42 4.93 -2.80 -11.71
C ARG A 42 5.70 -1.59 -12.26
N LEU A 43 6.82 -1.25 -11.63
CA LEU A 43 7.69 -0.14 -12.01
C LEU A 43 8.86 -0.56 -12.92
N GLY A 44 8.86 -1.80 -13.44
CA GLY A 44 9.88 -2.30 -14.37
C GLY A 44 11.18 -2.77 -13.72
N TYR A 45 11.20 -2.92 -12.40
CA TYR A 45 12.31 -3.48 -11.63
C TYR A 45 12.05 -4.94 -11.27
N PHE A 46 13.09 -5.65 -10.82
CA PHE A 46 12.99 -7.03 -10.35
C PHE A 46 14.07 -7.34 -9.32
N PHE A 47 13.91 -8.42 -8.55
CA PHE A 47 14.92 -8.88 -7.61
C PHE A 47 15.69 -10.08 -8.19
N ALA A 48 17.01 -10.06 -8.09
CA ALA A 48 17.88 -11.14 -8.56
C ALA A 48 19.11 -11.30 -7.66
N GLN A 49 19.77 -12.46 -7.76
CA GLN A 49 21.11 -12.65 -7.20
C GLN A 49 22.09 -11.75 -7.95
N ALA A 50 22.69 -10.79 -7.27
CA ALA A 50 23.59 -9.82 -7.87
C ALA A 50 24.52 -9.16 -6.84
N ASP A 51 25.69 -8.73 -7.30
CA ASP A 51 26.67 -8.05 -6.44
C ASP A 51 26.33 -6.57 -6.20
N THR A 52 25.66 -5.95 -7.17
CA THR A 52 25.29 -4.52 -7.14
C THR A 52 23.79 -4.34 -7.24
N ALA A 53 23.28 -3.27 -6.62
CA ALA A 53 21.88 -2.88 -6.73
C ALA A 53 21.72 -1.79 -7.79
N ALA A 54 20.56 -1.78 -8.45
CA ALA A 54 20.16 -0.66 -9.28
C ALA A 54 20.08 0.64 -8.46
N THR A 55 20.28 1.77 -9.13
CA THR A 55 19.99 3.08 -8.53
C THR A 55 18.51 3.14 -8.17
N MET A 56 18.21 3.67 -6.98
CA MET A 56 16.84 3.80 -6.48
C MET A 56 16.46 5.28 -6.39
N PRO A 57 15.77 5.83 -7.41
CA PRO A 57 15.24 7.18 -7.33
C PRO A 57 14.23 7.32 -6.18
N PRO A 58 14.02 8.54 -5.63
CA PRO A 58 13.10 8.76 -4.50
C PRO A 58 11.69 8.23 -4.74
N VAL A 59 11.14 8.43 -5.94
CA VAL A 59 9.79 7.99 -6.31
C VAL A 59 9.65 6.47 -6.23
N LEU A 60 10.70 5.73 -6.66
CA LEU A 60 10.72 4.28 -6.53
C LEU A 60 10.77 3.87 -5.05
N ALA A 61 11.64 4.51 -4.26
CA ALA A 61 11.74 4.22 -2.82
C ALA A 61 10.40 4.43 -2.10
N ASP A 62 9.71 5.52 -2.40
CA ASP A 62 8.40 5.84 -1.81
C ASP A 62 7.32 4.84 -2.24
N CYS A 63 7.27 4.45 -3.52
CA CYS A 63 6.32 3.45 -3.99
C CYS A 63 6.53 2.09 -3.32
N LEU A 64 7.78 1.63 -3.21
CA LEU A 64 8.13 0.37 -2.55
C LEU A 64 7.77 0.41 -1.05
N ALA A 65 8.09 1.52 -0.36
CA ALA A 65 7.75 1.71 1.04
C ALA A 65 6.23 1.70 1.27
N TRP A 66 5.48 2.43 0.44
CA TRP A 66 4.02 2.46 0.50
C TRP A 66 3.41 1.07 0.31
N ALA A 67 3.85 0.32 -0.71
CA ALA A 67 3.29 -0.99 -1.03
C ALA A 67 3.51 -2.00 0.12
N VAL A 68 4.72 -2.03 0.68
CA VAL A 68 5.06 -2.88 1.85
C VAL A 68 4.22 -2.51 3.06
N GLU A 69 4.16 -1.22 3.37
CA GLU A 69 3.46 -0.73 4.56
C GLU A 69 1.95 -0.94 4.44
N TYR A 70 1.37 -0.67 3.28
CA TYR A 70 -0.04 -0.96 3.01
C TYR A 70 -0.36 -2.44 3.18
N ARG A 71 0.50 -3.33 2.64
CA ARG A 71 0.32 -4.77 2.81
C ARG A 71 0.41 -5.20 4.26
N ARG A 72 1.32 -4.60 5.04
CA ARG A 72 1.43 -4.81 6.48
C ARG A 72 0.14 -4.36 7.20
N ARG A 73 -0.44 -3.21 6.86
CA ARG A 73 -1.72 -2.75 7.45
C ARG A 73 -2.89 -3.68 7.13
N CYS A 74 -2.98 -4.17 5.89
CA CYS A 74 -3.99 -5.15 5.49
C CYS A 74 -3.93 -6.43 6.34
N TYR A 75 -2.71 -6.90 6.64
CA TYR A 75 -2.51 -8.10 7.44
C TYR A 75 -2.80 -7.88 8.93
N LEU A 76 -2.39 -6.74 9.50
CA LEU A 76 -2.56 -6.45 10.92
C LEU A 76 -3.99 -6.05 11.30
N TYR A 77 -4.71 -5.40 10.38
CA TYR A 77 -6.06 -4.87 10.61
C TYR A 77 -7.05 -5.34 9.54
N PRO A 78 -7.23 -6.64 9.31
CA PRO A 78 -8.00 -7.16 8.17
C PRO A 78 -9.48 -6.73 8.18
N ASN A 79 -10.02 -6.37 9.35
CA ASN A 79 -11.41 -5.95 9.52
C ASN A 79 -11.62 -4.42 9.49
N CYS A 80 -10.56 -3.63 9.23
CA CYS A 80 -10.62 -2.16 9.24
C CYS A 80 -10.03 -1.55 7.94
N PRO A 81 -10.52 -1.93 6.75
CA PRO A 81 -10.00 -1.45 5.46
C PRO A 81 -10.01 0.07 5.32
N GLU A 82 -10.99 0.74 5.91
CA GLU A 82 -11.12 2.20 5.96
C GLU A 82 -9.96 2.90 6.69
N SER A 83 -9.16 2.14 7.45
CA SER A 83 -8.00 2.66 8.17
C SER A 83 -6.67 2.41 7.48
N TRP A 84 -6.62 1.51 6.48
CA TRP A 84 -5.35 1.06 5.89
C TRP A 84 -4.59 2.20 5.23
N GLU A 85 -5.24 2.95 4.33
CA GLU A 85 -4.61 4.07 3.63
C GLU A 85 -4.17 5.16 4.61
N ARG A 86 -5.00 5.49 5.60
CA ARG A 86 -4.67 6.51 6.62
C ARG A 86 -3.43 6.10 7.42
N HIS A 87 -3.42 4.88 7.96
CA HIS A 87 -2.28 4.41 8.75
C HIS A 87 -1.01 4.24 7.91
N THR A 88 -1.14 3.89 6.63
CA THR A 88 0.00 3.90 5.70
C THR A 88 0.50 5.32 5.48
N ALA A 89 -0.38 6.29 5.24
CA ALA A 89 -0.01 7.70 5.09
C ALA A 89 0.69 8.25 6.34
N ASP A 90 0.21 7.90 7.54
CA ASP A 90 0.85 8.27 8.81
C ASP A 90 2.28 7.72 8.89
N SER A 91 2.47 6.44 8.55
CA SER A 91 3.80 5.80 8.54
C SER A 91 4.72 6.28 7.42
N MET A 92 4.17 6.81 6.32
CA MET A 92 4.96 7.48 5.30
C MET A 92 5.37 8.88 5.76
N SER A 93 4.54 9.55 6.56
CA SER A 93 4.77 10.90 7.06
C SER A 93 5.79 10.94 8.20
N ASP A 94 5.79 9.94 9.08
CA ASP A 94 6.75 9.84 10.19
C ASP A 94 8.11 9.20 9.80
N GLY A 95 8.23 8.69 8.57
CA GLY A 95 9.45 8.06 8.05
C GLY A 95 9.59 6.56 8.35
N TYR A 96 8.66 5.97 9.11
CA TYR A 96 8.72 4.56 9.49
C TYR A 96 8.67 3.62 8.28
N ALA A 97 7.79 3.88 7.33
CA ALA A 97 7.60 3.02 6.16
C ALA A 97 8.88 2.94 5.31
N GLN A 98 9.58 4.08 5.14
CA GLN A 98 10.82 4.17 4.41
C GLN A 98 11.95 3.41 5.11
N GLU A 99 12.06 3.54 6.44
CA GLU A 99 13.08 2.82 7.21
C GLU A 99 12.82 1.30 7.26
N HIS A 100 11.55 0.91 7.36
CA HIS A 100 11.15 -0.49 7.29
C HIS A 100 11.47 -1.11 5.91
N CYS A 101 11.17 -0.40 4.83
CA CYS A 101 11.53 -0.80 3.47
C CYS A 101 13.05 -0.91 3.29
N ARG A 102 13.82 0.08 3.78
CA ARG A 102 15.29 0.06 3.77
C ARG A 102 15.84 -1.16 4.52
N SER A 103 15.26 -1.50 5.67
CA SER A 103 15.64 -2.67 6.46
C SER A 103 15.38 -3.97 5.70
N MET A 104 14.24 -4.09 5.00
CA MET A 104 13.95 -5.24 4.14
C MET A 104 14.94 -5.36 2.97
N LEU A 105 15.26 -4.26 2.30
CA LEU A 105 16.25 -4.24 1.22
C LEU A 105 17.65 -4.60 1.73
N ALA A 106 18.04 -4.15 2.92
CA ALA A 106 19.30 -4.53 3.55
C ALA A 106 19.34 -6.03 3.90
N ALA A 107 18.22 -6.59 4.40
CA ALA A 107 18.11 -8.03 4.67
C ALA A 107 18.21 -8.87 3.38
N LEU A 108 17.57 -8.43 2.29
CA LEU A 108 17.71 -9.08 0.97
C LEU A 108 19.16 -8.99 0.46
N ALA A 109 19.81 -7.83 0.60
CA ALA A 109 21.19 -7.63 0.19
C ALA A 109 22.17 -8.54 0.97
N ALA A 110 21.92 -8.78 2.26
CA ALA A 110 22.69 -9.73 3.06
C ALA A 110 22.52 -11.19 2.59
N LEU A 111 21.43 -11.50 1.87
CA LEU A 111 21.17 -12.79 1.22
C LEU A 111 21.64 -12.85 -0.24
N GLY A 112 22.36 -11.83 -0.72
CA GLY A 112 22.81 -11.71 -2.12
C GLY A 112 21.73 -11.25 -3.10
N ILE A 113 20.52 -10.97 -2.62
CA ILE A 113 19.38 -10.58 -3.46
C ILE A 113 19.31 -9.06 -3.54
N ARG A 114 19.32 -8.51 -4.76
CA ARG A 114 19.30 -7.06 -4.98
C ARG A 114 18.28 -6.67 -6.04
N LEU A 115 17.78 -5.45 -5.90
CA LEU A 115 16.91 -4.82 -6.89
C LEU A 115 17.72 -4.52 -8.16
N GLN A 116 17.16 -4.86 -9.31
CA GLN A 116 17.73 -4.66 -10.64
C GLN A 116 16.75 -3.87 -11.52
N GLU A 117 17.31 -3.12 -12.47
CA GLU A 117 16.57 -2.32 -13.43
C GLU A 117 16.26 -3.17 -14.68
N GLY A 118 14.98 -3.27 -15.05
CA GLY A 118 14.56 -3.88 -16.30
C GLY A 118 14.52 -2.88 -17.46
N GLN A 119 14.35 -3.37 -18.69
CA GLN A 119 14.36 -2.55 -19.91
C GLN A 119 13.29 -1.44 -19.93
N GLN A 120 12.20 -1.60 -19.17
CA GLN A 120 11.06 -0.67 -19.13
C GLN A 120 11.06 0.24 -17.89
N ALA A 121 12.03 0.08 -16.98
CA ALA A 121 12.02 0.75 -15.68
C ALA A 121 11.91 2.27 -15.80
N TYR A 122 12.76 2.87 -16.63
CA TYR A 122 12.75 4.32 -16.87
C TYR A 122 11.38 4.83 -17.35
N ALA A 123 10.76 4.16 -18.33
CA ALA A 123 9.49 4.56 -18.89
C ALA A 123 8.33 4.42 -17.88
N LEU A 124 8.32 3.32 -17.12
CA LEU A 124 7.30 3.06 -16.11
C LEU A 124 7.42 3.99 -14.91
N LEU A 125 8.65 4.31 -14.49
CA LEU A 125 8.89 5.27 -13.41
C LEU A 125 8.53 6.70 -13.83
N ALA A 126 8.85 7.11 -15.06
CA ALA A 126 8.42 8.41 -15.58
C ALA A 126 6.89 8.54 -15.65
N ALA A 127 6.18 7.47 -16.02
CA ALA A 127 4.72 7.45 -15.99
C ALA A 127 4.16 7.53 -14.55
N GLU A 128 4.82 6.90 -13.58
CA GLU A 128 4.49 7.02 -12.16
C GLU A 128 4.65 8.46 -11.66
N GLU A 129 5.80 9.09 -11.97
CA GLU A 129 6.03 10.49 -11.61
C GLU A 129 4.98 11.43 -12.17
N CYS A 130 4.57 11.23 -13.44
CA CYS A 130 3.52 12.05 -14.06
C CYS A 130 2.21 11.90 -13.30
N ARG A 131 1.82 10.66 -12.96
CA ARG A 131 0.60 10.39 -12.20
C ARG A 131 0.61 11.05 -10.82
N GLN A 132 1.74 11.01 -10.13
CA GLN A 132 1.88 11.64 -8.81
C GLN A 132 1.79 13.17 -8.90
N ARG A 133 2.41 13.78 -9.92
CA ARG A 133 2.30 15.22 -10.17
C ARG A 133 0.88 15.65 -10.51
N GLU A 134 0.17 14.88 -11.35
CA GLU A 134 -1.23 15.14 -11.67
C GLU A 134 -2.11 15.06 -10.41
N LYS A 135 -1.94 14.01 -9.59
CA LYS A 135 -2.66 13.87 -8.32
C LYS A 135 -2.40 15.04 -7.38
N ALA A 136 -1.16 15.52 -7.29
CA ALA A 136 -0.79 16.68 -6.47
C ALA A 136 -1.28 18.02 -7.03
N SER A 137 -1.59 18.08 -8.33
CA SER A 137 -2.09 19.29 -9.00
C SER A 137 -3.61 19.42 -8.95
N LEU A 138 -4.33 18.35 -8.59
CA LEU A 138 -5.76 18.43 -8.36
C LEU A 138 -6.01 19.37 -7.17
N PRO A 139 -7.00 20.28 -7.25
CA PRO A 139 -7.44 21.00 -6.07
C PRO A 139 -7.80 19.99 -4.98
N PRO A 140 -7.57 20.31 -3.70
CA PRO A 140 -8.03 19.45 -2.62
C PRO A 140 -9.50 19.12 -2.88
N GLU A 141 -9.90 17.85 -2.75
CA GLU A 141 -11.31 17.50 -2.86
C GLU A 141 -12.09 18.48 -1.97
N PRO A 142 -13.14 19.14 -2.50
CA PRO A 142 -13.94 20.00 -1.67
C PRO A 142 -14.38 19.17 -0.47
N SER A 143 -14.25 19.74 0.74
CA SER A 143 -14.80 19.12 1.94
C SER A 143 -16.19 18.61 1.61
N PRO A 144 -16.57 17.38 1.99
CA PRO A 144 -17.92 16.90 1.75
C PRO A 144 -18.87 17.99 2.25
N LEU A 145 -19.71 18.48 1.34
CA LEU A 145 -20.73 19.47 1.70
C LEU A 145 -21.45 18.92 2.92
N SER A 146 -21.52 19.73 3.97
CA SER A 146 -22.34 19.39 5.13
C SER A 146 -23.76 19.09 4.65
N GLU A 147 -24.50 18.24 5.38
CA GLU A 147 -25.90 17.95 5.01
C GLU A 147 -26.75 19.22 4.83
N VAL A 148 -26.40 20.28 5.56
CA VAL A 148 -26.98 21.63 5.44
C VAL A 148 -26.65 22.29 4.11
N GLU A 149 -25.38 22.25 3.68
CA GLU A 149 -24.97 22.78 2.39
C GLU A 149 -25.58 22.00 1.22
N VAL A 150 -25.63 20.66 1.31
CA VAL A 150 -26.30 19.81 0.31
C VAL A 150 -27.78 20.16 0.21
N SER A 151 -28.46 20.30 1.35
CA SER A 151 -29.89 20.67 1.38
C SER A 151 -30.11 22.05 0.76
N SER A 152 -29.30 23.05 1.14
CA SER A 152 -29.41 24.40 0.58
C SER A 152 -29.11 24.46 -0.92
N PHE A 153 -28.15 23.68 -1.40
CA PHE A 153 -27.83 23.56 -2.83
C PHE A 153 -28.99 22.95 -3.61
N VAL A 154 -29.58 21.89 -3.08
CA VAL A 154 -30.77 21.24 -3.66
C VAL A 154 -31.93 22.24 -3.71
N ASP A 155 -32.22 22.93 -2.61
CA ASP A 155 -33.30 23.92 -2.53
C ASP A 155 -33.09 25.08 -3.52
N GLU A 156 -31.88 25.64 -3.62
CA GLU A 156 -31.57 26.73 -4.55
C GLU A 156 -31.68 26.29 -6.01
N PHE A 157 -31.20 25.08 -6.34
CA PHE A 157 -31.27 24.52 -7.68
C PHE A 157 -32.72 24.38 -8.16
N PHE A 158 -33.60 23.83 -7.31
CA PHE A 158 -35.02 23.69 -7.65
C PHE A 158 -35.76 25.03 -7.67
N THR A 159 -35.43 25.97 -6.77
CA THR A 159 -36.03 27.31 -6.77
C THR A 159 -35.72 28.09 -8.05
N LYS A 160 -34.51 27.94 -8.61
CA LYS A 160 -34.12 28.56 -9.89
C LYS A 160 -34.78 27.89 -11.11
N LEU A 161 -35.06 26.59 -11.03
CA LEU A 161 -35.81 25.86 -12.07
C LEU A 161 -37.27 26.31 -12.14
N ASP A 162 -37.86 26.65 -11.00
CA ASP A 162 -39.25 27.10 -10.88
C ASP A 162 -39.43 28.61 -11.11
N ALA A 163 -38.34 29.38 -11.24
CA ALA A 163 -38.43 30.80 -11.52
C ALA A 163 -39.11 31.02 -12.90
N PRO A 164 -40.18 31.84 -12.98
CA PRO A 164 -40.86 32.11 -14.24
C PRO A 164 -39.88 32.70 -15.24
N LYS A 165 -39.80 32.06 -16.42
CA LYS A 165 -38.98 32.54 -17.54
C LYS A 165 -39.40 33.96 -17.85
N GLU A 166 -38.50 34.94 -17.67
CA GLU A 166 -38.74 36.31 -18.11
C GLU A 166 -39.20 36.27 -19.56
N GLU A 167 -40.43 36.73 -19.82
CA GLU A 167 -40.98 36.85 -21.15
C GLU A 167 -40.12 37.85 -21.91
N VAL A 168 -39.30 37.35 -22.84
CA VAL A 168 -38.50 38.17 -23.75
C VAL A 168 -39.49 38.92 -24.65
N PRO A 169 -39.61 40.26 -24.56
CA PRO A 169 -40.51 41.00 -25.43
C PRO A 169 -39.95 41.00 -26.85
N THR A 170 -40.79 40.55 -27.79
CA THR A 170 -40.54 40.49 -29.25
C THR A 170 -40.26 41.84 -29.88
#